data_AF-A0A1F1XIR6-F1
#
_entry.id   AF-A0A1F1XIR6-F1
#
_cell.length_a   1.000
_cell.length_b   1.000
_cell.length_c   1.000
_cell.angle_alpha   90.00
_cell.angle_beta   90.00
_cell.angle_gamma   90.00
#
_symmetry.space_group_name_H-M   'P 1'
#
loop_
_entity.id
_entity.type
_entity.pdbx_description
1 polymer ?
#
loop_
_entity_poly.entity_id
_entity_poly.type
_entity_poly.pdbx_seq_one_letter_code
_entity_poly.pdbx_strand_id
1 'polypeptide(L)'
;MSVADIWEQESEGLESSDCSHRPLTVELLMAIAEDVVAVPVPHHLRHSEVAGILKELWGLQTVCHYFQTALETAALRVNVTIDASYELTAALAIAKDFSDRWDGCPDEERIKMRKAGDPL
;
A
#
# COMPACT_ATOMS: atom_id res chain seq x y z
N MET A 1 -13.96 -4.06 10.81
CA MET A 1 -13.69 -2.65 10.46
C MET A 1 -14.33 -2.44 9.10
N SER A 2 -15.13 -1.40 8.94
CA SER A 2 -15.82 -1.13 7.68
C SER A 2 -14.87 -0.41 6.70
N VAL A 3 -15.20 -0.43 5.40
CA VAL A 3 -14.47 0.37 4.40
C VAL A 3 -14.53 1.86 4.74
N ALA A 4 -15.66 2.35 5.25
CA ALA A 4 -15.78 3.75 5.68
C ALA A 4 -14.86 4.05 6.87
N ASP A 5 -14.78 3.14 7.85
CA ASP A 5 -13.92 3.29 9.03
C ASP A 5 -12.45 3.47 8.64
N ILE A 6 -11.99 2.77 7.59
CA ILE A 6 -10.62 2.93 7.06
C ILE A 6 -10.38 4.36 6.60
N TRP A 7 -11.30 4.93 5.83
CA TRP A 7 -11.16 6.28 5.27
C TRP A 7 -11.28 7.40 6.32
N GLU A 8 -11.94 7.12 7.45
CA GLU A 8 -12.04 8.04 8.58
C GLU A 8 -10.80 8.06 9.49
N GLN A 9 -9.90 7.07 9.37
CA GLN A 9 -8.63 7.09 10.10
C GLN A 9 -7.69 8.16 9.53
N GLU A 10 -7.12 8.97 10.43
CA GLU A 10 -6.02 9.89 10.08
C GLU A 10 -4.89 9.07 9.45
N SER A 11 -4.58 9.36 8.19
CA SER A 11 -3.53 8.67 7.46
C SER A 11 -2.19 9.14 8.01
N GLU A 12 -1.39 8.21 8.56
CA GLU A 12 0.02 8.48 8.87
C GLU A 12 0.89 8.58 7.60
N GLY A 13 0.28 8.52 6.40
CA GLY A 13 0.82 9.08 5.16
C GLY A 13 2.08 8.42 4.61
N LEU A 14 2.36 8.67 3.33
CA LEU A 14 3.69 8.45 2.77
C LEU A 14 4.60 9.56 3.30
N GLU A 15 5.53 9.24 4.19
CA GLU A 15 6.60 10.16 4.54
C GLU A 15 7.50 10.40 3.32
N SER A 16 7.16 11.43 2.54
CA SER A 16 8.10 11.98 1.56
C SER A 16 9.21 12.73 2.29
N SER A 17 10.41 12.73 1.73
CA SER A 17 11.62 13.38 2.28
C SER A 17 11.51 14.90 2.51
N ASP A 18 10.37 15.52 2.20
CA ASP A 18 10.13 16.97 2.23
C ASP A 18 9.14 17.41 3.33
N CYS A 19 9.03 16.66 4.44
CA CYS A 19 8.19 17.00 5.61
C CYS A 19 6.72 17.38 5.30
N SER A 20 6.23 17.05 4.11
CA SER A 20 4.85 17.33 3.68
C SER A 20 4.07 16.04 3.67
N HIS A 21 3.19 15.92 4.66
CA HIS A 21 2.25 14.81 4.77
C HIS A 21 1.20 14.96 3.68
N ARG A 22 1.28 14.15 2.61
CA ARG A 22 0.14 14.02 1.69
C ARG A 22 -0.72 12.87 2.17
N PRO A 23 -1.98 13.12 2.56
CA PRO A 23 -2.90 12.03 2.88
C PRO A 23 -3.12 11.20 1.62
N LEU A 24 -3.13 9.89 1.78
CA LEU A 24 -3.50 8.98 0.71
C LEU A 24 -5.00 9.13 0.45
N THR A 25 -5.38 9.53 -0.77
CA THR A 25 -6.79 9.74 -1.15
C THR A 25 -7.26 8.68 -2.13
N VAL A 26 -8.59 8.55 -2.27
CA VAL A 26 -9.22 7.68 -3.27
C VAL A 26 -8.76 8.06 -4.67
N GLU A 27 -8.70 9.36 -4.98
CA GLU A 27 -8.32 9.86 -6.30
C GLU A 27 -6.88 9.49 -6.66
N LEU A 28 -5.95 9.56 -5.70
CA LEU A 28 -4.57 9.15 -5.92
C LEU A 28 -4.46 7.64 -6.20
N LEU A 29 -5.12 6.81 -5.39
CA LEU A 29 -5.11 5.36 -5.60
C LEU A 29 -5.82 4.97 -6.91
N MET A 30 -6.87 5.70 -7.30
CA MET A 30 -7.55 5.50 -8.57
C MET A 30 -6.65 5.86 -9.76
N ALA A 31 -5.92 6.97 -9.70
CA ALA A 31 -4.98 7.35 -10.75
C ALA A 31 -3.89 6.27 -10.94
N ILE A 32 -3.35 5.72 -9.84
CA ILE A 32 -2.39 4.62 -9.91
C ILE A 32 -3.04 3.34 -10.46
N ALA A 33 -4.29 3.05 -10.08
CA ALA A 33 -5.00 1.89 -10.61
C ALA A 33 -5.23 1.99 -12.13
N GLU A 34 -5.48 3.20 -12.65
CA GLU A 34 -5.57 3.47 -14.09
C GLU A 34 -4.24 3.20 -14.81
N ASP A 35 -3.11 3.52 -14.18
CA ASP A 35 -1.77 3.29 -14.73
C ASP A 35 -1.35 1.81 -14.68
N VAL A 36 -1.76 1.07 -13.66
CA VAL A 36 -1.24 -0.29 -13.37
C VAL A 36 -2.14 -1.41 -13.93
N VAL A 37 -3.46 -1.22 -13.96
CA VAL A 37 -4.41 -2.31 -14.23
C VAL A 37 -4.95 -2.24 -15.65
N ALA A 38 -5.92 -1.36 -15.89
CA ALA A 38 -6.58 -1.14 -17.17
C ALA A 38 -7.47 0.11 -17.07
N VAL A 39 -7.77 0.73 -18.22
CA VAL A 39 -8.73 1.82 -18.32
C VAL A 39 -9.92 1.38 -19.20
N PRO A 40 -11.18 1.41 -18.70
CA PRO A 40 -11.57 1.81 -17.34
C PRO A 40 -11.13 0.80 -16.28
N VAL A 41 -10.91 1.28 -15.05
CA VAL A 41 -10.57 0.41 -13.90
C VAL A 41 -11.72 -0.57 -13.66
N PRO A 42 -11.45 -1.88 -13.59
CA PRO A 42 -12.49 -2.88 -13.35
C PRO A 42 -13.18 -2.68 -11.99
N HIS A 43 -14.46 -3.06 -11.90
CA HIS A 43 -15.19 -3.06 -10.63
C HIS A 43 -14.61 -4.03 -9.58
N HIS A 44 -13.79 -4.98 -10.01
CA HIS A 44 -13.11 -5.92 -9.14
C HIS A 44 -11.62 -5.96 -9.47
N LEU A 45 -10.78 -5.88 -8.44
CA LEU A 45 -9.33 -5.98 -8.56
C LEU A 45 -8.83 -7.28 -7.95
N ARG A 46 -7.96 -7.98 -8.68
CA ARG A 46 -7.26 -9.15 -8.18
C ARG A 46 -6.30 -8.76 -7.07
N HIS A 47 -6.03 -9.68 -6.15
CA HIS A 47 -5.04 -9.46 -5.10
C HIS A 47 -3.67 -9.03 -5.64
N SER A 48 -3.26 -9.60 -6.78
CA SER A 48 -2.03 -9.21 -7.48
C SER A 48 -2.06 -7.79 -8.08
N GLU A 49 -3.24 -7.30 -8.45
CA GLU A 49 -3.41 -5.92 -8.96
C GLU A 49 -3.34 -4.92 -7.82
N VAL A 50 -3.90 -5.24 -6.65
CA VAL A 50 -3.70 -4.46 -5.42
C VAL A 50 -2.22 -4.38 -5.05
N ALA A 51 -1.51 -5.51 -5.12
CA ALA A 51 -0.05 -5.53 -4.92
C ALA A 51 0.68 -4.65 -5.94
N GLY A 52 0.23 -4.64 -7.20
CA GLY A 52 0.78 -3.78 -8.26
C GLY A 52 0.60 -2.29 -7.97
N ILE A 53 -0.59 -1.88 -7.55
CA ILE A 53 -0.89 -0.49 -7.16
C ILE A 53 0.02 -0.05 -6.01
N LEU A 54 0.15 -0.89 -4.98
CA LEU A 54 1.02 -0.60 -3.84
C LEU A 54 2.50 -0.56 -4.21
N LYS A 55 2.94 -1.47 -5.09
CA LYS A 55 4.31 -1.46 -5.60
C LYS A 55 4.63 -0.14 -6.30
N GLU A 56 3.74 0.34 -7.15
CA GLU A 56 3.88 1.60 -7.88
C GLU A 56 3.84 2.79 -6.91
N LEU A 57 2.86 2.83 -6.02
CA LEU A 57 2.69 3.88 -5.00
C LEU A 57 3.96 4.08 -4.16
N TRP A 58 4.61 2.97 -3.75
CA TRP A 58 5.80 2.98 -2.91
C TRP A 58 7.12 2.95 -3.71
N GLY A 59 7.06 3.02 -5.05
CA GLY A 59 8.25 3.03 -5.92
C GLY A 59 9.12 1.77 -5.84
N LEU A 60 8.54 0.63 -5.45
CA LEU A 60 9.28 -0.60 -5.20
C LEU A 60 9.63 -1.30 -6.51
N GLN A 61 10.88 -1.71 -6.69
CA GLN A 61 11.28 -2.50 -7.87
C GLN A 61 10.84 -3.96 -7.77
N THR A 62 10.88 -4.51 -6.56
CA THR A 62 10.49 -5.89 -6.23
C THR A 62 9.75 -5.91 -4.90
N VAL A 63 8.82 -6.84 -4.72
CA VAL A 63 8.11 -7.04 -3.44
C VAL A 63 8.79 -8.13 -2.62
N CYS A 64 9.07 -7.86 -1.35
CA CYS A 64 9.66 -8.83 -0.42
C CYS A 64 8.57 -9.66 0.28
N HIS A 65 8.95 -10.73 0.99
CA HIS A 65 8.01 -11.53 1.78
C HIS A 65 7.23 -10.67 2.80
N TYR A 66 7.88 -9.72 3.47
CA TYR A 66 7.23 -8.82 4.42
C TYR A 66 6.14 -7.97 3.78
N PHE A 67 6.36 -7.50 2.54
CA PHE A 67 5.35 -6.78 1.78
C PHE A 67 4.11 -7.66 1.54
N GLN A 68 4.32 -8.91 1.14
CA GLN A 68 3.21 -9.85 0.92
C GLN A 68 2.44 -10.11 2.21
N THR A 69 3.13 -10.38 3.32
CA THR A 69 2.50 -10.58 4.63
C THR A 69 1.73 -9.33 5.10
N ALA A 70 2.28 -8.13 4.89
CA ALA A 70 1.61 -6.89 5.24
C ALA A 70 0.34 -6.68 4.40
N LEU A 71 0.39 -6.98 3.10
CA LEU A 71 -0.78 -6.92 2.22
C LEU A 71 -1.86 -7.94 2.62
N GLU A 72 -1.48 -9.18 2.91
CA GLU A 72 -2.40 -10.20 3.41
C GLU A 72 -3.05 -9.77 4.74
N THR A 73 -2.28 -9.15 5.63
CA THR A 73 -2.80 -8.65 6.90
C THR A 73 -3.80 -7.50 6.67
N ALA A 74 -3.53 -6.60 5.74
CA ALA A 74 -4.46 -5.54 5.36
C ALA A 74 -5.75 -6.11 4.76
N ALA A 75 -5.63 -7.11 3.87
CA ALA A 75 -6.78 -7.83 3.32
C ALA A 75 -7.64 -8.48 4.42
N LEU A 76 -7.02 -9.14 5.40
CA LEU A 76 -7.73 -9.73 6.53
C LEU A 76 -8.43 -8.68 7.42
N ARG A 77 -7.84 -7.48 7.60
CA ARG A 77 -8.45 -6.42 8.41
C ARG A 77 -9.66 -5.77 7.72
N VAL A 78 -9.56 -5.55 6.41
CA VAL A 78 -10.59 -4.84 5.63
C VAL A 78 -11.67 -5.79 5.12
N ASN A 79 -11.28 -6.95 4.59
CA ASN A 79 -12.17 -7.88 3.90
C ASN A 79 -12.44 -9.17 4.69
N VAL A 80 -11.82 -9.37 5.86
CA VAL A 80 -11.95 -10.57 6.72
C VAL A 80 -11.31 -11.83 6.12
N THR A 81 -11.18 -11.92 4.80
CA THR A 81 -10.55 -13.01 4.05
C THR A 81 -9.52 -12.50 3.04
N ILE A 82 -8.55 -13.36 2.72
CA ILE A 82 -7.61 -13.15 1.61
C ILE A 82 -8.24 -13.77 0.35
N ASP A 83 -9.04 -12.98 -0.36
CA ASP A 83 -9.69 -13.42 -1.58
C ASP A 83 -8.80 -13.22 -2.80
N ALA A 84 -9.05 -13.99 -3.87
CA ALA A 84 -8.37 -13.83 -5.14
C ALA A 84 -8.69 -12.47 -5.82
N SER A 85 -9.84 -11.88 -5.49
CA SER A 85 -10.35 -10.63 -6.04
C SER A 85 -11.24 -9.91 -5.04
N TYR A 86 -11.23 -8.57 -5.08
CA TYR A 86 -12.01 -7.70 -4.22
C TYR A 86 -12.84 -6.73 -5.05
N GLU A 87 -13.99 -6.30 -4.55
CA GLU A 87 -14.68 -5.11 -5.04
C GLU A 87 -13.74 -3.90 -5.00
N LEU A 88 -13.83 -3.00 -5.98
CA LEU A 88 -12.92 -1.87 -6.13
C LEU A 88 -12.81 -1.03 -4.85
N THR A 89 -13.93 -0.75 -4.18
CA THR A 89 -13.94 0.01 -2.93
C THR A 89 -13.19 -0.70 -1.80
N ALA A 90 -13.30 -2.03 -1.72
CA ALA A 90 -12.55 -2.84 -0.76
C ALA A 90 -11.05 -2.90 -1.14
N ALA A 91 -10.73 -3.04 -2.42
CA ALA A 91 -9.35 -3.04 -2.91
C ALA A 91 -8.61 -1.74 -2.57
N LEU A 92 -9.24 -0.58 -2.78
CA LEU A 92 -8.67 0.72 -2.44
C LEU A 92 -8.50 0.89 -0.91
N ALA A 93 -9.48 0.40 -0.13
CA ALA A 93 -9.37 0.41 1.32
C ALA A 93 -8.25 -0.50 1.85
N ILE A 94 -8.02 -1.66 1.23
CA ILE A 94 -6.88 -2.53 1.53
C ILE A 94 -5.57 -1.81 1.24
N ALA A 95 -5.45 -1.15 0.09
CA ALA A 95 -4.26 -0.38 -0.26
C ALA A 95 -3.99 0.78 0.72
N LYS A 96 -5.06 1.41 1.23
CA LYS A 96 -4.96 2.42 2.29
C LYS A 96 -4.51 1.82 3.63
N ASP A 97 -5.17 0.79 4.15
CA ASP A 97 -4.78 0.16 5.43
C ASP A 97 -3.35 -0.39 5.39
N PHE A 98 -2.93 -0.93 4.23
CA PHE A 98 -1.54 -1.31 4.01
C PHE A 98 -0.61 -0.10 4.17
N SER A 99 -0.87 0.97 3.41
CA SER A 99 0.05 2.11 3.32
C SER A 99 0.13 2.89 4.63
N ASP A 100 -0.96 2.99 5.38
CA ASP A 100 -0.97 3.62 6.71
C ASP A 100 -0.12 2.86 7.75
N ARG A 101 0.32 1.64 7.43
CA ARG A 101 1.02 0.74 8.38
C ARG A 101 2.34 0.20 7.83
N TRP A 102 2.67 0.52 6.59
CA TRP A 102 3.84 -0.01 5.92
C TRP A 102 5.08 0.79 6.29
N ASP A 103 6.05 0.11 6.91
CA ASP A 103 7.32 0.66 7.40
C ASP A 103 8.53 0.30 6.50
N GLY A 104 8.29 -0.43 5.41
CA GLY A 104 9.33 -0.85 4.47
C GLY A 104 9.82 -2.28 4.69
N CYS A 105 10.68 -2.76 3.78
CA CYS A 105 11.28 -4.08 3.95
C CYS A 105 12.45 -4.00 4.96
N PRO A 106 12.52 -4.88 5.97
CA PRO A 106 13.58 -4.87 7.00
C PRO A 106 15.02 -4.95 6.44
N ASP A 107 15.21 -5.54 5.27
CA ASP A 107 16.52 -5.63 4.64
C ASP A 107 17.00 -4.30 4.05
N GLU A 108 16.09 -3.40 3.66
CA GLU A 108 16.43 -2.05 3.22
C GLU A 108 16.85 -1.16 4.40
N GLU A 109 16.22 -1.31 5.57
CA GLU A 109 16.64 -0.64 6.80
C GLU A 109 18.04 -1.05 7.24
N ARG A 110 18.37 -2.35 7.17
CA ARG A 110 19.73 -2.84 7.48
C ARG A 110 20.80 -2.23 6.56
N ILE A 111 20.47 -2.01 5.29
CA ILE A 111 21.38 -1.37 4.32
C ILE A 111 21.50 0.14 4.59
N LYS A 112 20.40 0.82 4.94
CA LYS A 112 20.41 2.24 5.35
C LYS A 112 21.21 2.46 6.64
N MET A 113 21.02 1.61 7.65
CA MET A 113 21.78 1.65 8.91
C MET A 113 23.28 1.39 8.72
N ARG A 114 23.66 0.48 7.80
CA ARG A 114 25.08 0.28 7.44
C ARG A 114 25.70 1.51 6.78
N LYS A 115 24.95 2.25 5.96
CA LYS A 115 25.43 3.49 5.32
C LYS A 115 25.50 4.68 6.28
N ALA A 116 24.66 4.70 7.33
CA ALA A 116 24.68 5.72 8.37
C ALA A 116 25.73 5.45 9.47
N GLY A 117 26.44 4.32 9.40
CA GLY A 117 27.33 3.80 10.44
C GLY A 117 28.81 3.72 10.06
N ASP A 118 29.30 4.52 9.12
CA ASP A 118 30.75 4.77 8.98
C ASP A 118 31.13 6.04 9.76
N PRO A 119 31.59 5.93 11.03
CA PRO A 119 32.40 6.98 11.61
C PRO A 119 33.82 6.90 11.03
N LEU A 120 34.28 8.02 10.45
CA LEU A 120 35.71 8.28 10.18
C LEU A 120 36.54 8.15 11.46
#